data_AF-A0A1L3EY91-F1
#
_entry.id   AF-A0A1L3EY91-F1
#
_cell.length_a   1.000
_cell.length_b   1.000
_cell.length_c   1.000
_cell.angle_alpha   90.00
_cell.angle_beta   90.00
_cell.angle_gamma   90.00
#
_symmetry.space_group_name_H-M   'P 1'
#
loop_
_entity.id
_entity.type
_entity.pdbx_description
1 polymer ?
#
loop_
_entity_poly.entity_id
_entity_poly.type
_entity_poly.pdbx_seq_one_letter_code
_entity_poly.pdbx_strand_id
1 'polypeptide(L)'
;MFSARQPSAGGTDALARLTWQDFEHLLAEHYRAQGYRVEHHAPVTSLKALSAGVDLRLTRGTESVILQCKHWDALEVEVAEVNELLSVMLNEAATKGILVTRGRFSSEAINIQRRQPRLQLMDGEVLRVLLKLPDHLDTALPGSAAAAPASRKGAKAARRRGASSHGSRLLPALLVLGIGVLLGLFAWKVMSRRDAVADTLPPAAASAPEPARAPIPDLPPAPPPSNDTSGFVSTRTSSSVPPPPTRELLERQRVLEQSERERASQRKNEDGLKVLEKNTRELGSHD
;
A
#
# COMPACT_ATOMS: atom_id res chain seq x y z
N MET A 1 19.66 10.19 2.39
CA MET A 1 20.48 9.32 3.27
C MET A 1 19.53 8.49 4.11
N PHE A 2 19.29 7.24 3.73
CA PHE A 2 18.52 6.29 4.54
C PHE A 2 19.38 5.91 5.74
N SER A 3 19.01 6.39 6.92
CA SER A 3 19.67 5.99 8.16
C SER A 3 19.16 4.61 8.51
N ALA A 4 19.90 3.57 8.09
CA ALA A 4 19.70 2.23 8.63
C ALA A 4 19.89 2.36 10.15
N ARG A 5 18.80 2.16 10.91
CA ARG A 5 18.88 2.08 12.37
C ARG A 5 19.82 0.93 12.69
N GLN A 6 21.02 1.25 13.14
CA GLN A 6 21.99 0.27 13.62
C GLN A 6 21.30 -0.57 14.70
N PRO A 7 21.38 -1.92 14.63
CA PRO A 7 20.85 -2.76 15.69
C PRO A 7 21.58 -2.42 16.98
N SER A 8 20.83 -2.23 18.07
CA SER A 8 21.41 -1.95 19.38
C SER A 8 22.35 -3.09 19.76
N ALA A 9 23.60 -2.76 20.09
CA ALA A 9 24.69 -3.69 20.44
C ALA A 9 24.48 -4.43 21.78
N GLY A 10 23.23 -4.69 22.18
CA GLY A 10 22.86 -5.28 23.47
C GLY A 10 21.85 -6.42 23.39
N GLY A 11 21.44 -6.86 22.19
CA GLY A 11 20.54 -8.01 22.03
C GLY A 11 21.31 -9.26 21.61
N THR A 12 21.21 -10.34 22.40
CA THR A 12 21.69 -11.68 22.03
C THR A 12 20.98 -12.27 20.80
N ASP A 13 19.87 -11.66 20.39
CA ASP A 13 19.06 -12.08 19.26
C ASP A 13 19.80 -11.98 17.90
N ALA A 14 20.11 -13.14 17.30
CA ALA A 14 20.72 -13.25 15.99
C ALA A 14 19.87 -12.63 14.86
N LEU A 15 18.55 -12.78 14.93
CA LEU A 15 17.62 -12.22 13.96
C LEU A 15 17.63 -10.69 14.00
N ALA A 16 17.89 -10.10 15.18
CA ALA A 16 17.98 -8.65 15.35
C ALA A 16 19.26 -8.01 14.81
N ARG A 17 20.28 -8.81 14.49
CA ARG A 17 21.53 -8.32 13.91
C ARG A 17 21.54 -8.39 12.38
N LEU A 18 20.58 -9.08 11.78
CA LEU A 18 20.49 -9.19 10.33
C LEU A 18 20.08 -7.85 9.73
N THR A 19 20.81 -7.43 8.70
CA THR A 19 20.32 -6.37 7.83
C THR A 19 19.15 -6.91 7.00
N TRP A 20 18.35 -5.98 6.46
CA TRP A 20 17.30 -6.35 5.51
C TRP A 20 17.83 -7.17 4.33
N GLN A 21 18.97 -6.78 3.77
CA GLN A 21 19.57 -7.44 2.62
C GLN A 21 20.03 -8.86 2.96
N ASP A 22 20.66 -9.05 4.12
CA ASP A 22 21.08 -10.38 4.58
C ASP A 22 19.87 -11.29 4.81
N PHE A 23 18.79 -10.74 5.38
CA PHE A 23 17.56 -11.46 5.62
C PHE A 23 16.90 -11.95 4.33
N GLU A 24 16.76 -11.07 3.34
CA GLU A 24 16.19 -11.39 2.03
C GLU A 24 17.06 -12.41 1.30
N HIS A 25 18.39 -12.26 1.36
CA HIS A 25 19.34 -13.20 0.78
C HIS A 25 19.19 -14.60 1.41
N LEU A 26 19.14 -14.69 2.74
CA LEU A 26 18.98 -15.94 3.46
C LEU A 26 17.64 -16.64 3.14
N LEU A 27 16.55 -15.89 3.04
CA LEU A 27 15.26 -16.43 2.59
C LEU A 27 15.33 -16.94 1.15
N ALA A 28 15.93 -16.16 0.25
CA ALA A 28 16.08 -16.56 -1.15
C ALA A 28 16.91 -17.84 -1.27
N GLU A 29 18.04 -17.95 -0.56
CA GLU A 29 18.87 -19.16 -0.54
C GLU A 29 18.12 -20.36 0.05
N HIS A 30 17.35 -20.15 1.12
CA HIS A 30 16.53 -21.21 1.71
C HIS A 30 15.52 -21.78 0.70
N TYR A 31 14.82 -20.92 -0.05
CA TYR A 31 13.84 -21.38 -1.04
C TYR A 31 14.49 -21.92 -2.32
N ARG A 32 15.66 -21.38 -2.74
CA ARG A 32 16.47 -21.96 -3.82
C ARG A 32 16.90 -23.38 -3.49
N ALA A 33 17.35 -23.63 -2.25
CA ALA A 33 17.73 -24.95 -1.78
C ALA A 33 16.54 -25.95 -1.79
N GLN A 34 15.30 -25.46 -1.69
CA GLN A 34 14.08 -26.27 -1.85
C GLN A 34 13.62 -26.46 -3.30
N GLY A 35 14.40 -25.98 -4.28
CA GLY A 35 14.11 -26.10 -5.71
C GLY A 35 13.15 -25.06 -6.25
N TYR A 36 12.89 -23.96 -5.54
CA TYR A 36 12.16 -22.82 -6.10
C TYR A 36 13.08 -21.95 -6.96
N ARG A 37 12.57 -21.48 -8.10
CA ARG A 37 13.12 -20.30 -8.77
C ARG A 37 12.66 -19.08 -7.99
N VAL A 38 13.62 -18.29 -7.54
CA VAL A 38 13.37 -17.08 -6.74
C VAL A 38 13.62 -15.86 -7.62
N GLU A 39 12.55 -15.13 -7.90
CA GLU A 39 12.59 -13.84 -8.56
C GLU A 39 12.39 -12.75 -7.52
N HIS A 40 13.40 -11.91 -7.36
CA HIS A 40 13.26 -10.66 -6.62
C HIS A 40 12.42 -9.74 -7.49
N HIS A 41 11.31 -9.21 -6.98
CA HIS A 41 10.52 -8.31 -7.80
C HIS A 41 11.28 -7.00 -8.04
N ALA A 42 11.25 -6.59 -9.30
CA ALA A 42 12.26 -5.79 -9.96
C ALA A 42 11.73 -4.37 -10.29
N PRO A 43 12.37 -3.66 -11.23
CA PRO A 43 12.91 -2.30 -11.05
C PRO A 43 11.87 -1.22 -10.73
N VAL A 44 12.34 -0.18 -10.03
CA VAL A 44 11.58 1.03 -9.66
C VAL A 44 11.00 1.71 -10.91
N THR A 45 9.80 1.32 -11.31
CA THR A 45 9.06 1.94 -12.42
C THR A 45 8.09 3.01 -11.94
N SER A 46 7.91 3.15 -10.62
CA SER A 46 7.10 4.21 -10.03
C SER A 46 7.38 4.37 -8.54
N LEU A 47 7.13 5.57 -7.99
CA LEU A 47 7.23 5.88 -6.55
C LEU A 47 6.33 4.98 -5.67
N LYS A 48 5.33 4.32 -6.27
CA LYS A 48 4.46 3.33 -5.61
C LYS A 48 5.12 1.96 -5.47
N ALA A 49 6.02 1.58 -6.38
CA ALA A 49 6.81 0.35 -6.31
C ALA A 49 7.88 0.41 -5.21
N LEU A 50 8.37 1.60 -4.86
CA LEU A 50 9.21 1.83 -3.66
C LEU A 50 8.47 1.54 -2.34
N SER A 51 7.14 1.42 -2.38
CA SER A 51 6.27 1.10 -1.24
C SER A 51 5.64 -0.31 -1.35
N ALA A 52 5.84 -0.99 -2.49
CA ALA A 52 5.30 -2.32 -2.75
C ALA A 52 6.21 -3.36 -2.12
N GLY A 53 6.03 -3.60 -0.83
CA GLY A 53 6.79 -4.59 -0.08
C GLY A 53 6.32 -6.01 -0.38
N VAL A 54 6.54 -6.47 -1.61
CA VAL A 54 6.54 -7.90 -1.97
C VAL A 54 7.94 -8.19 -2.49
N ASP A 55 8.71 -8.93 -1.70
CA ASP A 55 10.15 -8.98 -1.90
C ASP A 55 10.54 -10.14 -2.82
N LEU A 56 9.83 -11.28 -2.72
CA LEU A 56 10.17 -12.49 -3.48
C LEU A 56 8.94 -13.15 -4.12
N ARG A 57 9.05 -13.47 -5.40
CA ARG A 57 8.16 -14.39 -6.11
C ARG A 57 8.87 -15.72 -6.28
N LEU A 58 8.27 -16.78 -5.76
CA LEU A 58 8.83 -18.13 -5.79
C LEU A 58 8.00 -18.98 -6.75
N THR A 59 8.66 -19.64 -7.70
CA THR A 59 7.99 -20.53 -8.66
C THR A 59 8.63 -21.90 -8.66
N ARG A 60 7.81 -22.95 -8.65
CA ARG A 60 8.26 -24.35 -8.76
C ARG A 60 7.16 -25.21 -9.38
N GLY A 61 7.37 -25.64 -10.62
CA GLY A 61 6.34 -26.37 -11.37
C GLY A 61 5.09 -25.51 -11.55
N THR A 62 3.95 -25.98 -11.04
CA THR A 62 2.68 -25.24 -11.03
C THR A 62 2.47 -24.36 -9.80
N GLU A 63 3.40 -24.40 -8.84
CA GLU A 63 3.33 -23.61 -7.61
C GLU A 63 3.89 -22.21 -7.86
N SER A 64 3.08 -21.20 -7.55
CA SER A 64 3.45 -19.78 -7.53
C SER A 64 3.19 -19.23 -6.13
N VAL A 65 4.23 -18.71 -5.49
CA VAL A 65 4.20 -18.26 -4.10
C VAL A 65 4.64 -16.80 -4.03
N ILE A 66 3.87 -16.00 -3.30
CA ILE A 66 4.20 -14.62 -2.97
C ILE A 66 4.73 -14.56 -1.55
N LEU A 67 5.93 -14.02 -1.37
CA LEU A 67 6.54 -13.82 -0.07
C LEU A 67 6.72 -12.32 0.19
N GLN A 68 6.10 -11.84 1.27
CA GLN A 68 6.04 -10.44 1.66
C GLN A 68 6.74 -10.22 3.00
N CYS A 69 7.72 -9.30 3.03
CA CYS A 69 8.50 -8.96 4.22
C CYS A 69 8.42 -7.45 4.57
N LYS A 70 7.46 -6.69 4.00
CA LYS A 70 7.24 -5.24 4.25
C LYS A 70 7.24 -4.83 5.73
N HIS A 71 6.70 -5.69 6.60
CA HIS A 71 6.56 -5.46 8.03
C HIS A 71 7.51 -6.34 8.85
N TRP A 72 8.69 -6.65 8.31
CA TRP A 72 9.62 -7.59 8.95
C TRP A 72 10.13 -7.11 10.32
N ASP A 73 10.27 -5.81 10.58
CA ASP A 73 10.73 -5.26 11.87
C ASP A 73 9.57 -4.83 12.80
N ALA A 74 8.32 -5.12 12.43
CA ALA A 74 7.18 -4.84 13.29
C ALA A 74 7.21 -5.73 14.54
N LEU A 75 6.89 -5.15 15.70
CA LEU A 75 6.75 -5.91 16.96
C LEU A 75 5.58 -6.89 16.90
N GLU A 76 4.47 -6.44 16.31
CA GLU A 76 3.27 -7.23 16.07
C GLU A 76 2.68 -6.84 14.71
N VAL A 77 2.23 -7.83 13.95
CA VAL A 77 1.56 -7.66 12.66
C VAL A 77 0.08 -7.94 12.81
N GLU A 78 -0.76 -7.03 12.31
CA GLU A 78 -2.21 -7.08 12.46
C GLU A 78 -2.89 -7.72 11.25
N VAL A 79 -4.23 -7.74 11.30
CA VAL A 79 -5.09 -8.32 10.26
C VAL A 79 -5.00 -7.54 8.95
N ALA A 80 -4.70 -6.24 9.00
CA ALA A 80 -4.64 -5.38 7.82
C ALA A 80 -3.57 -5.88 6.83
N GLU A 81 -2.39 -6.21 7.31
CA GLU A 81 -1.26 -6.69 6.50
C GLU A 81 -1.55 -8.08 5.90
N VAL A 82 -2.22 -8.95 6.67
CA VAL A 82 -2.66 -10.26 6.18
C VAL A 82 -3.65 -10.12 5.02
N ASN A 83 -4.61 -9.19 5.15
CA ASN A 83 -5.59 -8.91 4.10
C ASN A 83 -4.96 -8.25 2.85
N GLU A 84 -3.93 -7.43 3.04
CA GLU A 84 -3.11 -6.90 1.95
C GLU A 84 -2.49 -8.06 1.15
N LEU A 85 -1.82 -9.01 1.81
CA LEU A 85 -1.23 -10.17 1.15
C LEU A 85 -2.29 -11.02 0.42
N LEU A 86 -3.42 -11.30 1.06
CA LEU A 86 -4.51 -12.06 0.43
C LEU A 86 -5.01 -11.37 -0.85
N SER A 87 -5.10 -10.04 -0.84
CA SER A 87 -5.48 -9.26 -2.02
C SER A 87 -4.44 -9.40 -3.14
N VAL A 88 -3.14 -9.34 -2.81
CA VAL A 88 -2.06 -9.54 -3.78
C VAL A 88 -2.11 -10.96 -4.37
N MET A 89 -2.30 -11.98 -3.53
CA MET A 89 -2.43 -13.37 -3.98
C MET A 89 -3.56 -13.55 -4.99
N LEU A 90 -4.72 -12.90 -4.76
CA LEU A 90 -5.85 -12.94 -5.67
C LEU A 90 -5.54 -12.25 -7.01
N ASN A 91 -4.92 -11.07 -6.95
CA ASN A 91 -4.61 -10.28 -8.14
C ASN A 91 -3.57 -10.96 -9.04
N GLU A 92 -2.61 -11.67 -8.46
CA GLU A 92 -1.54 -12.35 -9.18
C GLU A 92 -1.80 -13.85 -9.40
N ALA A 93 -2.98 -14.34 -9.02
CA ALA A 93 -3.35 -15.75 -9.06
C ALA A 93 -2.31 -16.68 -8.37
N ALA A 94 -1.71 -16.20 -7.27
CA ALA A 94 -0.74 -16.97 -6.52
C ALA A 94 -1.39 -18.18 -5.83
N THR A 95 -0.71 -19.31 -5.89
CA THR A 95 -1.17 -20.55 -5.26
C THR A 95 -0.98 -20.54 -3.74
N LYS A 96 -0.01 -19.75 -3.25
CA LYS A 96 0.32 -19.62 -1.83
C LYS A 96 0.84 -18.22 -1.53
N GLY A 97 0.60 -17.75 -0.31
CA GLY A 97 1.17 -16.50 0.22
C GLY A 97 1.87 -16.75 1.54
N ILE A 98 2.97 -16.04 1.73
CA ILE A 98 3.82 -16.12 2.92
C ILE A 98 4.04 -14.70 3.42
N LEU A 99 3.59 -14.42 4.64
CA LEU A 99 3.86 -13.16 5.33
C LEU A 99 4.92 -13.38 6.39
N VAL A 100 5.95 -12.54 6.40
CA VAL A 100 7.12 -12.74 7.24
C VAL A 100 7.35 -11.55 8.17
N THR A 101 7.61 -11.85 9.44
CA THR A 101 7.97 -10.86 10.45
C THR A 101 8.97 -11.39 11.49
N ARG A 102 9.83 -10.52 12.00
CA ARG A 102 10.73 -10.82 13.14
C ARG A 102 10.00 -10.73 14.47
N GLY A 103 8.90 -10.00 14.52
CA GLY A 103 8.03 -9.93 15.69
C GLY A 103 7.10 -11.14 15.75
N ARG A 104 5.85 -10.86 16.11
CA ARG A 104 4.77 -11.85 16.19
C ARG A 104 3.58 -11.43 15.34
N PHE A 105 2.65 -12.35 15.11
CA PHE A 105 1.34 -12.03 14.55
C PHE A 105 0.30 -11.90 15.66
N SER A 106 -0.68 -11.02 15.46
CA SER A 106 -1.82 -10.94 16.36
C SER A 106 -2.63 -12.25 16.36
N SER A 107 -3.36 -12.53 17.45
CA SER A 107 -4.23 -13.71 17.54
C SER A 107 -5.27 -13.76 16.43
N GLU A 108 -5.74 -12.60 15.96
CA GLU A 108 -6.69 -12.49 14.86
C GLU A 108 -6.05 -12.85 13.52
N ALA A 109 -4.83 -12.38 13.24
CA ALA A 109 -4.06 -12.77 12.05
C ALA A 109 -3.83 -14.29 11.99
N ILE A 110 -3.47 -14.90 13.13
CA ILE A 110 -3.30 -16.36 13.25
C ILE A 110 -4.63 -17.09 12.98
N ASN A 111 -5.75 -16.57 13.46
CA ASN A 111 -7.08 -17.14 13.20
C ASN A 111 -7.44 -17.08 11.71
N ILE A 112 -7.03 -16.04 10.98
CA ILE A 112 -7.19 -15.98 9.51
C ILE A 112 -6.37 -17.08 8.84
N GLN A 113 -5.10 -17.28 9.22
CA GLN A 113 -4.28 -18.36 8.68
C GLN A 113 -4.95 -19.73 8.87
N ARG A 114 -5.54 -20.00 10.03
CA ARG A 114 -6.26 -21.26 10.30
C ARG A 114 -7.44 -21.51 9.35
N ARG A 115 -8.03 -20.43 8.81
CA ARG A 115 -9.16 -20.49 7.87
C ARG A 115 -8.70 -20.45 6.41
N GLN A 116 -7.46 -20.08 6.14
CA GLN A 116 -6.91 -19.86 4.81
C GLN A 116 -5.73 -20.82 4.56
N PRO A 117 -5.95 -22.01 3.97
CA PRO A 117 -4.90 -23.04 3.84
C PRO A 117 -3.74 -22.64 2.91
N ARG A 118 -3.95 -21.62 2.06
CA ARG A 118 -2.94 -21.08 1.15
C ARG A 118 -2.10 -19.95 1.78
N LEU A 119 -2.41 -19.55 3.01
CA LEU A 119 -1.70 -18.50 3.72
C LEU A 119 -0.77 -19.14 4.76
N GLN A 120 0.45 -18.62 4.84
CA GLN A 120 1.42 -19.00 5.86
C GLN A 120 1.97 -17.73 6.52
N LEU A 121 2.00 -17.71 7.85
CA LEU A 121 2.64 -16.66 8.63
C LEU A 121 3.94 -17.20 9.22
N MET A 122 5.02 -16.43 9.11
CA MET A 122 6.36 -16.79 9.60
C MET A 122 6.82 -15.71 10.55
N ASP A 123 6.76 -16.00 11.85
CA ASP A 123 7.19 -15.09 12.90
C ASP A 123 8.67 -15.30 13.25
N GLY A 124 9.17 -14.53 14.21
CA GLY A 124 10.57 -14.60 14.62
C GLY A 124 11.00 -15.99 15.08
N GLU A 125 10.10 -16.76 15.69
CA GLU A 125 10.39 -18.12 16.17
C GLU A 125 10.54 -19.09 14.99
N VAL A 126 9.59 -19.05 14.04
CA VAL A 126 9.68 -19.84 12.81
C VAL A 126 10.94 -19.50 12.02
N LEU A 127 11.29 -18.22 11.95
CA LEU A 127 12.47 -17.75 11.21
C LEU A 127 13.78 -18.24 11.83
N ARG A 128 13.90 -18.29 13.17
CA ARG A 128 15.11 -18.82 13.84
C ARG A 128 15.38 -20.26 13.42
N VAL A 129 14.35 -21.09 13.49
CA VAL A 129 14.42 -22.50 13.10
C VAL A 129 14.73 -22.64 11.61
N LEU A 130 14.02 -21.89 10.77
CA LEU A 130 14.13 -21.99 9.32
C LEU A 130 15.50 -21.56 8.80
N LEU A 131 16.02 -20.46 9.33
CA LEU A 131 17.30 -19.88 8.95
C LEU A 131 18.47 -20.48 9.75
N LYS A 132 18.22 -21.46 10.63
CA LYS A 132 19.21 -22.09 11.50
C LYS A 132 20.00 -21.07 12.31
N LEU A 133 19.33 -20.01 12.76
CA LEU A 133 19.95 -18.99 13.59
C LEU A 133 20.06 -19.53 15.02
N PRO A 134 21.21 -19.35 15.71
CA PRO A 134 21.36 -19.81 17.08
C PRO A 134 20.43 -19.04 18.02
N ASP A 135 19.61 -19.76 18.79
CA ASP A 135 18.65 -19.20 19.76
C ASP A 135 19.33 -18.60 21.00
N HIS A 136 20.60 -18.93 21.21
CA HIS A 136 21.39 -18.50 22.34
C HIS A 136 22.87 -18.60 21.96
N LEU A 137 23.64 -17.56 22.28
CA LEU A 137 25.08 -17.64 22.24
C LEU A 137 25.55 -18.53 23.39
N ASP A 138 25.84 -19.79 23.09
CA ASP A 138 26.92 -20.54 23.74
C ASP A 138 27.73 -21.41 22.77
N THR A 139 27.43 -21.36 21.47
CA THR A 139 28.26 -22.03 20.46
C THR A 139 29.00 -20.99 19.65
N ALA A 140 30.25 -20.75 20.04
CA ALA A 140 31.23 -20.12 19.18
C ALA A 140 31.25 -20.89 17.84
N LEU A 141 31.09 -20.18 16.73
CA LEU A 141 31.35 -20.70 15.39
C LEU A 141 32.76 -21.32 15.37
N PRO A 142 32.93 -22.59 14.93
CA PRO A 142 34.26 -23.14 14.71
C PRO A 142 34.91 -22.40 13.54
N GLY A 143 35.82 -21.47 13.86
CA GLY A 143 36.48 -20.62 12.86
C GLY A 143 37.15 -19.37 13.42
N SER A 144 36.91 -18.97 14.67
CA SER A 144 37.73 -17.94 15.33
C SER A 144 38.63 -18.60 16.36
N ALA A 145 39.94 -18.53 16.10
CA ALA A 145 40.98 -19.14 16.91
C ALA A 145 40.86 -18.76 18.40
N ALA A 146 41.07 -19.78 19.24
CA ALA A 146 41.08 -19.69 20.67
C ALA A 146 42.11 -18.66 21.19
N ALA A 147 41.68 -17.84 22.15
CA ALA A 147 42.52 -17.36 23.23
C ALA A 147 41.76 -17.56 24.54
N ALA A 148 42.23 -18.51 25.35
CA ALA A 148 41.65 -18.91 26.62
C ALA A 148 41.65 -17.77 27.66
N PRO A 149 40.76 -17.82 28.68
CA PRO A 149 40.60 -16.76 29.66
C PRO A 149 41.57 -16.95 30.84
N ALA A 150 42.36 -15.92 31.16
CA ALA A 150 43.08 -15.84 32.42
C ALA A 150 42.28 -14.98 33.41
N SER A 151 41.85 -15.63 34.48
CA SER A 151 41.26 -15.03 35.67
C SER A 151 42.21 -14.05 36.36
N ARG A 152 41.67 -12.94 36.91
CA ARG A 152 42.13 -12.33 38.17
C ARG A 152 41.09 -11.34 38.70
N LYS A 153 40.66 -11.57 39.94
CA LYS A 153 39.95 -10.64 40.83
C LYS A 153 40.85 -9.43 41.16
N GLY A 154 40.25 -8.27 41.43
CA GLY A 154 40.87 -7.25 42.28
C GLY A 154 40.48 -5.79 41.99
N ALA A 155 39.46 -5.32 42.71
CA ALA A 155 39.26 -3.97 43.30
C ALA A 155 40.07 -2.76 42.78
N LYS A 156 39.37 -1.66 42.45
CA LYS A 156 39.21 -0.44 43.28
C LYS A 156 38.70 0.76 42.48
N ALA A 157 37.88 1.55 43.15
CA ALA A 157 37.40 2.86 42.73
C ALA A 157 38.53 3.85 42.45
N ALA A 158 38.41 4.65 41.40
CA ALA A 158 38.95 6.01 41.36
C ALA A 158 38.18 6.87 40.35
N ARG A 159 37.86 8.06 40.84
CA ARG A 159 37.02 9.15 40.34
C ARG A 159 37.71 9.95 39.21
N ARG A 160 36.90 10.75 38.48
CA ARG A 160 37.23 11.94 37.65
C ARG A 160 37.70 11.62 36.22
N ARG A 161 37.28 12.31 35.16
CA ARG A 161 36.88 13.71 34.94
C ARG A 161 36.04 13.79 33.66
N GLY A 162 35.10 14.71 33.58
CA GLY A 162 34.32 14.97 32.37
C GLY A 162 35.15 15.57 31.23
N ALA A 163 34.69 15.34 30.01
CA ALA A 163 35.08 16.10 28.83
C ALA A 163 33.82 16.41 28.02
N SER A 164 33.58 17.71 27.89
CA SER A 164 32.47 18.41 27.26
C SER A 164 32.38 18.14 25.75
N SER A 165 31.20 17.74 25.28
CA SER A 165 30.84 17.75 23.87
C SER A 165 30.56 19.19 23.40
N HIS A 166 31.46 19.80 22.63
CA HIS A 166 31.15 20.97 21.82
C HIS A 166 30.37 20.52 20.58
N GLY A 167 29.06 20.41 20.73
CA GLY A 167 28.13 20.19 19.62
C GLY A 167 27.98 21.46 18.78
N SER A 168 28.24 21.32 17.49
CA SER A 168 28.09 22.34 16.46
C SER A 168 26.65 22.87 16.44
N ARG A 169 26.48 24.15 16.80
CA ARG A 169 25.19 24.88 16.83
C ARG A 169 24.57 25.13 15.44
N LEU A 170 25.09 24.48 14.39
CA LEU A 170 24.62 24.62 13.01
C LEU A 170 23.48 23.64 12.66
N LEU A 171 23.36 22.50 13.35
CA LEU A 171 22.26 21.55 13.15
C LEU A 171 20.87 22.06 13.55
N PRO A 172 20.65 22.74 14.70
CA PRO A 172 19.31 23.21 15.05
C PRO A 172 18.84 24.37 14.14
N ALA A 173 19.76 25.18 13.60
CA ALA A 173 19.42 26.31 12.74
C ALA A 173 18.87 25.87 11.37
N LEU A 174 19.46 24.82 10.77
CA LEU A 174 18.99 24.27 9.49
C LEU A 174 17.63 23.57 9.62
N LEU A 175 17.35 22.97 10.78
CA LEU A 175 16.08 22.29 11.04
C LEU A 175 14.92 23.30 11.18
N VAL A 176 15.15 24.44 11.84
CA VAL A 176 14.16 25.53 11.94
C VAL A 176 13.89 26.16 10.58
N LEU A 177 14.93 26.37 9.76
CA LEU A 177 14.77 26.89 8.39
C LEU A 177 13.94 25.93 7.53
N GLY A 178 14.24 24.63 7.58
CA GLY A 178 13.51 23.61 6.84
C GLY A 178 12.03 23.53 7.23
N ILE A 179 11.73 23.55 8.54
CA ILE A 179 10.35 23.55 9.04
C ILE A 179 9.61 24.82 8.58
N GLY A 180 10.25 25.99 8.63
CA GLY A 180 9.67 27.25 8.16
C GLY A 180 9.27 27.21 6.69
N VAL A 181 10.13 26.67 5.83
CA VAL A 181 9.84 26.51 4.39
C VAL A 181 8.67 25.54 4.18
N LEU A 182 8.64 24.43 4.92
CA LEU A 182 7.61 23.40 4.79
C LEU A 182 6.24 23.91 5.26
N LEU A 183 6.20 24.68 6.35
CA LEU A 183 4.99 25.34 6.83
C LEU A 183 4.52 26.45 5.88
N GLY A 184 5.45 27.21 5.28
CA GLY A 184 5.13 28.21 4.26
C GLY A 184 4.49 27.58 3.02
N LEU A 185 5.05 26.47 2.52
CA LEU A 185 4.49 25.72 1.39
C LEU A 185 3.13 25.08 1.74
N PHE A 186 2.95 24.61 2.97
CA PHE A 186 1.67 24.09 3.43
C PHE A 186 0.60 25.19 3.51
N ALA A 187 0.94 26.35 4.09
CA ALA A 187 0.05 27.51 4.15
C ALA A 187 -0.29 28.03 2.75
N TRP A 188 0.69 28.12 1.85
CA TRP A 188 0.46 28.45 0.42
C TRP A 188 -0.53 27.46 -0.20
N LYS A 189 -0.30 26.16 -0.05
CA LYS A 189 -1.15 25.11 -0.63
C LYS A 189 -2.58 25.13 -0.07
N VAL A 190 -2.77 25.55 1.17
CA VAL A 190 -4.10 25.73 1.78
C VAL A 190 -4.77 27.01 1.28
N MET A 191 -4.02 28.09 1.11
CA MET A 191 -4.55 29.37 0.61
C MET A 191 -4.93 29.31 -0.87
N SER A 192 -4.11 28.68 -1.73
CA SER A 192 -4.42 28.49 -3.16
C SER A 192 -5.61 27.56 -3.42
N ARG A 193 -6.13 26.86 -2.40
CA ARG A 193 -7.41 26.13 -2.51
C ARG A 193 -8.63 27.03 -2.26
N ARG A 194 -8.46 28.20 -1.65
CA ARG A 194 -9.56 29.14 -1.36
C ARG A 194 -9.88 30.04 -2.55
N ASP A 195 -8.90 30.33 -3.40
CA ASP A 195 -9.11 31.12 -4.63
C ASP A 195 -9.98 30.38 -5.67
N ALA A 196 -10.10 29.04 -5.57
CA ALA A 196 -10.88 28.23 -6.50
C ALA A 196 -12.39 28.14 -6.17
N VAL A 197 -12.87 28.78 -5.09
CA VAL A 197 -14.29 28.68 -4.65
C VAL A 197 -15.04 30.02 -4.78
N ALA A 198 -14.38 31.11 -5.19
CA ALA A 198 -15.02 32.43 -5.26
C ALA A 198 -15.80 32.69 -6.57
N ASP A 199 -15.48 32.00 -7.67
CA ASP A 199 -16.12 32.23 -8.98
C ASP A 199 -17.10 31.11 -9.35
N THR A 200 -18.26 31.03 -8.67
CA THR A 200 -19.49 30.47 -9.27
C THR A 200 -20.71 30.76 -8.40
N LEU A 201 -21.13 32.03 -8.37
CA LEU A 201 -22.53 32.37 -8.10
C LEU A 201 -23.22 32.62 -9.46
N PRO A 202 -24.16 31.77 -9.90
CA PRO A 202 -24.97 32.10 -11.07
C PRO A 202 -25.93 33.26 -10.76
N PRO A 203 -26.13 34.22 -11.69
CA PRO A 203 -27.11 35.28 -11.52
C PRO A 203 -28.54 34.74 -11.59
N ALA A 204 -29.40 35.31 -10.76
CA ALA A 204 -30.85 35.15 -10.85
C ALA A 204 -31.36 35.64 -12.22
N ALA A 205 -31.85 34.71 -13.04
CA ALA A 205 -32.65 34.99 -14.24
C ALA A 205 -33.98 34.22 -14.04
N ALA A 206 -35.05 34.93 -13.70
CA ALA A 206 -35.98 35.57 -14.64
C ALA A 206 -36.84 34.54 -15.40
N SER A 207 -38.10 34.50 -14.98
CA SER A 207 -39.26 33.77 -15.50
C SER A 207 -39.61 34.13 -16.95
N ALA A 208 -39.91 33.14 -17.81
CA ALA A 208 -40.85 33.21 -18.96
C ALA A 208 -41.07 31.79 -19.60
N PRO A 209 -42.02 31.56 -20.54
CA PRO A 209 -43.15 30.64 -20.34
C PRO A 209 -43.18 29.41 -21.26
N GLU A 210 -44.05 28.47 -20.91
CA GLU A 210 -44.40 27.21 -21.59
C GLU A 210 -45.00 27.44 -23.00
N PRO A 211 -44.55 26.70 -24.05
CA PRO A 211 -45.28 26.60 -25.30
C PRO A 211 -46.14 25.33 -25.38
N ALA A 212 -47.38 25.55 -25.80
CA ALA A 212 -48.48 24.61 -25.89
C ALA A 212 -48.24 23.44 -26.86
N ARG A 213 -48.82 22.30 -26.48
CA ARG A 213 -48.83 20.99 -27.15
C ARG A 213 -49.75 21.01 -28.38
N ALA A 214 -49.27 20.54 -29.53
CA ALA A 214 -50.11 20.28 -30.70
C ALA A 214 -50.79 18.88 -30.60
N PRO A 215 -52.02 18.70 -31.12
CA PRO A 215 -52.80 17.47 -30.96
C PRO A 215 -52.54 16.46 -32.08
N ILE A 216 -52.50 15.17 -31.73
CA ILE A 216 -52.42 14.04 -32.69
C ILE A 216 -53.85 13.49 -32.91
N PRO A 217 -54.34 13.35 -34.15
CA PRO A 217 -55.67 12.83 -34.44
C PRO A 217 -55.74 11.28 -34.53
N ASP A 218 -56.77 10.76 -33.87
CA ASP A 218 -57.68 9.63 -34.16
C ASP A 218 -57.19 8.34 -34.83
N LEU A 219 -57.35 7.22 -34.09
CA LEU A 219 -57.37 5.84 -34.59
C LEU A 219 -58.77 5.22 -34.29
N PRO A 220 -59.38 4.46 -35.23
CA PRO A 220 -60.81 4.05 -35.18
C PRO A 220 -61.20 3.02 -34.10
N PRO A 221 -62.50 2.90 -33.76
CA PRO A 221 -63.00 2.13 -32.62
C PRO A 221 -63.07 0.61 -32.88
N ALA A 222 -62.66 -0.18 -31.88
CA ALA A 222 -62.85 -1.63 -31.82
C ALA A 222 -64.14 -2.00 -31.03
N PRO A 223 -64.80 -3.14 -31.34
CA PRO A 223 -66.19 -3.45 -30.97
C PRO A 223 -66.42 -3.80 -29.48
N PRO A 224 -67.68 -3.75 -28.97
CA PRO A 224 -67.97 -3.82 -27.54
C PRO A 224 -67.80 -5.22 -26.94
N PRO A 225 -67.41 -5.33 -25.65
CA PRO A 225 -67.24 -6.61 -24.98
C PRO A 225 -68.55 -7.16 -24.40
N SER A 226 -68.72 -8.47 -24.52
CA SER A 226 -69.71 -9.30 -23.85
C SER A 226 -69.43 -9.37 -22.34
N ASN A 227 -70.46 -9.12 -21.55
CA ASN A 227 -70.44 -9.22 -20.08
C ASN A 227 -70.23 -10.67 -19.64
N ASP A 228 -69.18 -10.92 -18.87
CA ASP A 228 -69.22 -11.97 -17.85
C ASP A 228 -68.42 -11.57 -16.61
N THR A 229 -69.01 -11.96 -15.49
CA THR A 229 -68.78 -11.46 -14.15
C THR A 229 -67.71 -12.30 -13.47
N SER A 230 -66.64 -11.69 -12.93
CA SER A 230 -66.01 -12.08 -11.66
C SER A 230 -64.89 -11.13 -11.28
N GLY A 231 -64.92 -10.71 -10.01
CA GLY A 231 -64.21 -9.55 -9.52
C GLY A 231 -62.69 -9.69 -9.41
N PHE A 232 -62.03 -8.54 -9.58
CA PHE A 232 -60.88 -8.17 -8.77
C PHE A 232 -60.77 -6.64 -8.76
N VAL A 233 -60.81 -6.04 -7.58
CA VAL A 233 -60.62 -4.60 -7.38
C VAL A 233 -59.18 -4.26 -7.78
N SER A 234 -59.00 -3.62 -8.94
CA SER A 234 -57.72 -3.00 -9.33
C SER A 234 -57.83 -1.50 -9.13
N THR A 235 -57.38 -1.01 -7.98
CA THR A 235 -57.10 0.42 -7.77
C THR A 235 -55.90 0.79 -8.63
N ARG A 236 -56.18 1.52 -9.73
CA ARG A 236 -55.18 2.04 -10.66
C ARG A 236 -54.62 3.35 -10.08
N THR A 237 -53.53 3.31 -9.32
CA THR A 237 -52.79 4.51 -8.93
C THR A 237 -51.79 4.88 -10.03
N SER A 238 -52.16 5.92 -10.79
CA SER A 238 -51.25 6.70 -11.62
C SER A 238 -50.33 7.55 -10.74
N SER A 239 -49.05 7.23 -10.70
CA SER A 239 -48.00 8.17 -10.27
C SER A 239 -46.74 7.90 -11.08
N SER A 240 -46.58 8.65 -12.17
CA SER A 240 -45.40 8.65 -13.01
C SER A 240 -44.30 9.48 -12.35
N VAL A 241 -43.61 8.88 -11.39
CA VAL A 241 -42.30 9.36 -10.90
C VAL A 241 -41.38 8.15 -10.95
N PRO A 242 -40.30 8.16 -11.75
CA PRO A 242 -39.34 7.06 -11.72
C PRO A 242 -38.74 6.97 -10.31
N PRO A 243 -38.60 5.77 -9.74
CA PRO A 243 -37.99 5.61 -8.42
C PRO A 243 -36.60 6.25 -8.44
N PRO A 244 -36.20 6.97 -7.37
CA PRO A 244 -34.86 7.55 -7.31
C PRO A 244 -33.82 6.42 -7.49
N PRO A 245 -32.72 6.69 -8.23
CA PRO A 245 -31.73 5.67 -8.52
C PRO A 245 -31.21 5.07 -7.21
N THR A 246 -31.20 3.75 -7.14
CA THR A 246 -30.70 2.99 -5.99
C THR A 246 -29.27 3.44 -5.67
N ARG A 247 -28.89 3.48 -4.39
CA ARG A 247 -27.55 3.93 -3.97
C ARG A 247 -26.40 3.26 -4.74
N GLU A 248 -26.59 2.00 -5.13
CA GLU A 248 -25.65 1.22 -5.93
C GLU A 248 -25.44 1.77 -7.36
N LEU A 249 -26.49 2.29 -8.01
CA LEU A 249 -26.39 2.92 -9.34
C LEU A 249 -25.65 4.26 -9.29
N LEU A 250 -25.88 5.04 -8.24
CA LEU A 250 -25.15 6.30 -8.01
C LEU A 250 -23.66 6.04 -7.73
N GLU A 251 -23.35 4.99 -6.99
CA GLU A 251 -21.96 4.58 -6.71
C GLU A 251 -21.28 4.08 -7.99
N ARG A 252 -21.96 3.26 -8.80
CA ARG A 252 -21.46 2.84 -10.12
C ARG A 252 -21.19 4.03 -11.04
N GLN A 253 -22.07 5.02 -11.10
CA GLN A 253 -21.84 6.22 -11.92
C GLN A 253 -20.61 7.00 -11.44
N ARG A 254 -20.43 7.18 -10.12
CA ARG A 254 -19.23 7.86 -9.59
C ARG A 254 -17.94 7.12 -9.91
N VAL A 255 -17.94 5.79 -9.80
CA VAL A 255 -16.76 4.96 -10.14
C VAL A 255 -16.43 5.07 -11.63
N LEU A 256 -17.44 5.09 -12.51
CA LEU A 256 -17.21 5.28 -13.94
C LEU A 256 -16.63 6.66 -14.25
N GLU A 257 -17.22 7.73 -13.68
CA GLU A 257 -16.72 9.09 -13.85
C GLU A 257 -15.28 9.25 -13.30
N GLN A 258 -14.96 8.62 -12.17
CA GLN A 258 -13.60 8.59 -11.63
C GLN A 258 -12.64 7.87 -12.59
N SER A 259 -13.04 6.71 -13.12
CA SER A 259 -12.23 5.96 -14.08
C SER A 259 -11.96 6.73 -15.38
N GLU A 260 -12.94 7.50 -15.86
CA GLU A 260 -12.80 8.34 -17.05
C GLU A 260 -11.86 9.51 -16.81
N ARG A 261 -11.95 10.15 -15.63
CA ARG A 261 -11.03 11.22 -15.22
C ARG A 261 -9.60 10.73 -15.09
N GLU A 262 -9.41 9.52 -14.54
CA GLU A 262 -8.09 8.89 -14.43
C GLU A 262 -7.50 8.60 -15.82
N ARG A 263 -8.28 8.02 -16.73
CA ARG A 263 -7.86 7.79 -18.12
C ARG A 263 -7.52 9.09 -18.84
N ALA A 264 -8.32 10.14 -18.65
CA ALA A 264 -8.05 11.45 -19.23
C ALA A 264 -6.76 12.07 -18.66
N SER A 265 -6.49 11.91 -17.36
CA SER A 265 -5.25 12.35 -16.73
C SER A 265 -4.04 11.57 -17.24
N GLN A 266 -4.16 10.26 -17.45
CA GLN A 266 -3.09 9.44 -18.00
C GLN A 266 -2.72 9.87 -19.42
N ARG A 267 -3.71 10.12 -20.28
CA ARG A 267 -3.49 10.63 -21.64
C ARG A 267 -2.74 11.97 -21.64
N LYS A 268 -3.17 12.92 -20.79
CA LYS A 268 -2.49 14.21 -20.65
C LYS A 268 -1.04 14.07 -20.18
N ASN A 269 -0.77 13.14 -19.26
CA ASN A 269 0.58 12.86 -18.79
C ASN A 269 1.45 12.24 -19.89
N GLU A 270 0.90 11.30 -20.67
CA GLU A 270 1.59 10.67 -21.80
C GLU A 270 1.92 11.69 -22.91
N ASP A 271 0.97 12.57 -23.23
CA ASP A 271 1.18 13.65 -24.21
C ASP A 271 2.24 14.65 -23.71
N GLY A 272 2.22 14.98 -22.42
CA GLY A 272 3.25 15.81 -21.79
C GLY A 272 4.65 15.19 -21.87
N LEU A 273 4.76 13.87 -21.66
CA LEU A 273 6.03 13.13 -21.80
C LEU A 273 6.55 13.18 -23.25
N LYS A 274 5.67 12.98 -24.24
CA LYS A 274 6.02 13.05 -25.67
C LYS A 274 6.52 14.43 -26.09
N VAL A 275 5.94 15.50 -25.53
CA VAL A 275 6.43 16.87 -25.78
C VAL A 275 7.83 17.07 -25.20
N LEU A 276 8.07 16.54 -24.00
CA LEU A 276 9.38 16.61 -23.34
C LEU A 276 10.47 15.86 -24.13
N GLU A 277 10.15 14.67 -24.64
CA GLU A 277 11.05 13.87 -25.48
C GLU A 277 11.39 14.58 -26.78
N LYS A 278 10.41 15.21 -27.45
CA LYS A 278 10.66 16.01 -28.65
C LYS A 278 11.55 17.20 -28.36
N ASN A 279 11.26 17.98 -27.32
CA ASN A 279 12.07 19.16 -26.97
C ASN A 279 13.51 18.78 -26.57
N THR A 280 13.69 17.66 -25.86
CA THR A 280 15.03 17.14 -25.50
C THR A 280 15.83 16.72 -26.72
N ARG A 281 15.18 16.21 -27.78
CA ARG A 281 15.84 15.79 -29.02
C ARG A 281 16.30 16.97 -29.88
N GLU A 282 15.54 18.07 -29.91
CA GLU A 282 15.88 19.30 -30.65
C GLU A 282 17.10 20.04 -30.03
N LEU A 283 17.33 19.88 -28.72
CA LEU A 283 18.50 20.47 -28.04
C LEU A 283 19.81 19.70 -28.31
N GLY A 284 19.74 18.50 -28.89
CA GLY A 284 20.89 17.66 -29.23
C GLY A 284 21.32 17.74 -30.70
N SER A 285 20.72 18.59 -31.51
CA SER A 285 20.98 18.69 -32.97
C SER A 285 21.56 20.03 -33.42
N HIS A 286 22.22 20.77 -32.53
CA HIS A 286 23.05 21.92 -32.89
C HIS A 286 24.54 21.55 -32.76
N ASP A 287 25.06 20.87 -33.77
CA ASP A 287 26.49 20.83 -34.13
C ASP A 287 26.70 21.68 -35.39
#